data_AF-A0A679HWA5-F1
#
_entry.id   AF-A0A679HWA5-F1
#
_cell.length_a   1.000
_cell.length_b   1.000
_cell.length_c   1.000
_cell.angle_alpha   90.00
_cell.angle_beta   90.00
_cell.angle_gamma   90.00
#
_symmetry.space_group_name_H-M   'P 1'
#
loop_
_entity.id
_entity.type
_entity.pdbx_description
1 polymer ?
#
loop_
_entity_poly.entity_id
_entity_poly.type
_entity_poly.pdbx_seq_one_letter_code
_entity_poly.pdbx_strand_id
1 'polypeptide(L)'
;MSDPHNPAPAAGKTKPLDTVVKLALMVFFGSFGLIWGGMYLSRPDRSIPPYSIGSQEGTAVAIHVPAWTSDTEIQTLIERFRKVGHETRNFGPMKIRPTTPDDPKGRYRNMTIYIFTHEAWAEASILHQYVVGVDREVRDGFRRAMRGLYRLTETEEEGRIGPLVDGPDSAATAAYSRQLFKDRLTPLP
;
A
#
# COMPACT_ATOMS: atom_id res chain seq x y z
N MET A 1 -86.73 6.48 -13.92
CA MET A 1 -85.27 6.68 -13.93
C MET A 1 -84.63 5.31 -13.82
N SER A 2 -84.04 4.82 -14.91
CA SER A 2 -83.37 3.52 -14.96
C SER A 2 -81.99 3.76 -15.56
N ASP A 3 -80.95 3.59 -14.74
CA ASP A 3 -79.55 3.73 -15.14
C ASP A 3 -79.13 2.60 -16.09
N PRO A 4 -78.32 2.88 -17.14
CA PRO A 4 -77.72 1.82 -17.93
C PRO A 4 -76.47 1.28 -17.21
N HIS A 5 -76.46 -0.03 -16.99
CA HIS A 5 -75.33 -0.80 -16.49
C HIS A 5 -74.17 -0.76 -17.51
N ASN A 6 -73.07 -0.09 -17.15
CA ASN A 6 -71.83 -0.07 -17.92
C ASN A 6 -70.93 -1.23 -17.45
N PRO A 7 -70.58 -2.24 -18.26
CA PRO A 7 -69.66 -3.28 -17.83
C PRO A 7 -68.22 -2.75 -17.84
N ALA A 8 -67.50 -2.97 -16.73
CA ALA A 8 -66.09 -2.62 -16.61
C ALA A 8 -65.22 -3.37 -17.65
N PRO A 9 -64.14 -2.75 -18.18
CA PRO A 9 -63.28 -3.41 -19.14
C PRO A 9 -62.52 -4.57 -18.47
N ALA A 10 -62.54 -5.73 -19.12
CA ALA A 10 -61.84 -6.92 -18.68
C ALA A 10 -60.33 -6.64 -18.54
N ALA A 11 -59.78 -6.95 -17.36
CA ALA A 11 -58.36 -6.85 -17.08
C ALA A 11 -57.57 -7.76 -18.03
N GLY A 12 -56.84 -7.16 -18.98
CA GLY A 12 -55.97 -7.86 -19.91
C GLY A 12 -54.84 -8.58 -19.16
N LYS A 13 -54.81 -9.91 -19.24
CA LYS A 13 -53.68 -10.73 -18.79
C LYS A 13 -52.44 -10.35 -19.62
N THR A 14 -51.40 -9.83 -18.96
CA THR A 14 -50.10 -9.60 -19.59
C THR A 14 -49.52 -10.94 -20.07
N LYS A 15 -49.12 -11.02 -21.34
CA LYS A 15 -48.46 -12.21 -21.90
C LYS A 15 -47.19 -12.48 -21.11
N PRO A 16 -46.97 -13.71 -20.58
CA PRO A 16 -45.74 -14.03 -19.87
C PRO A 16 -44.56 -13.90 -20.83
N LEU A 17 -43.48 -13.24 -20.39
CA LEU A 17 -42.24 -13.18 -21.15
C LEU A 17 -41.76 -14.59 -21.50
N ASP A 18 -41.37 -14.76 -22.76
CA ASP A 18 -40.79 -15.99 -23.30
C ASP A 18 -39.60 -16.44 -22.45
N THR A 19 -39.49 -17.75 -22.22
CA THR A 19 -38.38 -18.39 -21.50
C THR A 19 -37.02 -17.99 -22.05
N VAL A 20 -36.89 -17.84 -23.38
CA VAL A 20 -35.63 -17.39 -24.01
C VAL A 20 -35.30 -15.95 -23.61
N VAL A 21 -36.31 -15.09 -23.54
CA VAL A 21 -36.13 -13.68 -23.14
C VAL A 21 -35.78 -13.59 -21.65
N LYS A 22 -36.39 -14.41 -20.80
CA LYS A 22 -36.01 -14.51 -19.39
C LYS A 22 -34.57 -14.98 -19.21
N LEU A 23 -34.16 -15.99 -19.97
CA LEU A 23 -32.78 -16.49 -19.93
C LEU A 23 -31.80 -15.42 -20.40
N ALA A 24 -32.10 -14.72 -21.49
CA ALA A 24 -31.27 -13.63 -22.01
C ALA A 24 -31.13 -12.49 -21.00
N LEU A 25 -32.22 -12.07 -20.34
CA LEU A 25 -32.17 -11.07 -19.28
C LEU A 25 -31.38 -11.55 -18.07
N MET A 26 -31.54 -12.81 -17.64
CA MET A 26 -30.79 -13.38 -16.52
C MET A 26 -29.28 -13.41 -16.81
N VAL A 27 -28.89 -13.83 -18.01
CA VAL A 27 -27.49 -13.83 -18.44
C VAL A 27 -26.96 -12.39 -18.53
N PHE A 28 -27.75 -11.44 -19.04
CA PHE A 28 -27.35 -10.03 -19.13
C PHE A 28 -27.10 -9.43 -17.75
N PHE A 29 -28.08 -9.50 -16.83
CA PHE A 29 -27.91 -8.98 -15.47
C PHE A 29 -26.85 -9.76 -14.68
N GLY A 30 -26.74 -11.07 -14.87
CA GLY A 30 -25.69 -11.89 -14.26
C GLY A 30 -24.29 -11.47 -14.73
N SER A 31 -24.13 -11.18 -16.02
CA SER A 31 -22.86 -10.72 -16.60
C SER A 31 -22.49 -9.34 -16.05
N PHE A 32 -23.44 -8.39 -16.02
CA PHE A 32 -23.21 -7.08 -15.41
C PHE A 32 -22.88 -7.20 -13.92
N GLY A 33 -23.55 -8.08 -13.18
CA GLY A 33 -23.27 -8.35 -11.77
C GLY A 33 -21.87 -8.94 -11.55
N LEU A 34 -21.45 -9.89 -12.38
CA LEU A 34 -20.11 -10.49 -12.32
C LEU A 34 -19.01 -9.49 -12.67
N ILE A 35 -19.19 -8.70 -13.72
CA ILE A 35 -18.22 -7.65 -14.11
C ILE A 35 -18.15 -6.58 -13.01
N TRP A 36 -19.29 -6.09 -12.53
CA TRP A 36 -19.36 -5.11 -11.46
C TRP A 36 -18.73 -5.63 -10.17
N GLY A 37 -19.08 -6.86 -9.77
CA GLY A 37 -18.53 -7.52 -8.59
C GLY A 37 -17.03 -7.73 -8.69
N GLY A 38 -16.55 -8.22 -9.85
CA GLY A 38 -15.12 -8.39 -10.12
C GLY A 38 -14.35 -7.08 -10.07
N MET A 39 -14.90 -6.02 -10.68
CA MET A 39 -14.31 -4.68 -10.63
C MET A 39 -14.32 -4.07 -9.23
N TYR A 40 -15.36 -4.31 -8.42
CA TYR A 40 -15.44 -3.81 -7.04
C TYR A 40 -14.40 -4.48 -6.15
N LEU A 41 -14.24 -5.80 -6.24
CA LEU A 41 -13.26 -6.57 -5.47
C LEU A 41 -11.82 -6.30 -5.90
N SER A 42 -11.60 -5.96 -7.17
CA SER A 42 -10.26 -5.72 -7.74
C SER A 42 -9.85 -4.25 -7.70
N ARG A 43 -10.63 -3.35 -7.08
CA ARG A 43 -10.25 -1.94 -7.00
C ARG A 43 -8.91 -1.83 -6.28
N PRO A 44 -7.85 -1.35 -6.97
CA PRO A 44 -6.60 -1.05 -6.29
C PRO A 44 -6.91 -0.04 -5.19
N ASP A 45 -6.35 -0.29 -4.01
CA ASP A 45 -6.43 0.66 -2.90
C ASP A 45 -5.77 1.97 -3.33
N ARG A 46 -6.57 2.91 -3.86
CA ARG A 46 -6.11 4.21 -4.38
C ARG A 46 -5.57 5.13 -3.28
N SER A 47 -5.68 4.73 -2.02
CA SER A 47 -5.09 5.48 -0.90
C SER A 47 -3.57 5.30 -0.81
N ILE A 48 -2.99 4.30 -1.48
CA ILE A 48 -1.56 4.04 -1.47
C ILE A 48 -0.95 4.58 -2.76
N PRO A 49 0.06 5.47 -2.70
CA PRO A 49 0.73 5.92 -3.92
C PRO A 49 1.39 4.73 -4.64
N PRO A 50 1.53 4.80 -5.97
CA PRO A 50 2.27 3.79 -6.71
C PRO A 50 3.70 3.69 -6.17
N TYR A 51 4.14 2.47 -5.85
CA TYR A 51 5.52 2.18 -5.47
C TYR A 51 5.94 0.81 -6.03
N SER A 52 7.25 0.60 -6.04
CA SER A 52 7.89 -0.64 -6.47
C SER A 52 9.00 -1.01 -5.51
N ILE A 53 9.20 -2.31 -5.26
CA ILE A 53 10.37 -2.78 -4.52
C ILE A 53 11.52 -2.82 -5.52
N GLY A 54 12.52 -1.95 -5.34
CA GLY A 54 13.72 -1.93 -6.20
C GLY A 54 14.66 -3.06 -5.79
N SER A 55 14.96 -3.16 -4.50
CA SER A 55 15.81 -4.21 -3.96
C SER A 55 15.52 -4.49 -2.50
N GLN A 56 15.98 -5.65 -2.03
CA GLN A 56 15.88 -6.04 -0.64
C GLN A 56 17.05 -6.97 -0.27
N GLU A 57 17.71 -6.66 0.83
CA GLU A 57 18.82 -7.42 1.40
C GLU A 57 18.58 -7.63 2.90
N GLY A 58 18.22 -8.86 3.28
CA GLY A 58 17.85 -9.19 4.66
C GLY A 58 16.70 -8.31 5.18
N THR A 59 17.01 -7.50 6.19
CA THR A 59 16.07 -6.55 6.83
C THR A 59 15.98 -5.21 6.11
N ALA A 60 16.87 -4.91 5.16
CA ALA A 60 16.91 -3.66 4.43
C ALA A 60 16.11 -3.77 3.11
N VAL A 61 15.19 -2.84 2.89
CA VAL A 61 14.32 -2.80 1.70
C VAL A 61 14.45 -1.42 1.07
N ALA A 62 14.80 -1.36 -0.21
CA ALA A 62 14.80 -0.11 -0.96
C ALA A 62 13.61 -0.10 -1.93
N ILE A 63 12.79 0.93 -1.82
CA ILE A 63 11.61 1.10 -2.65
C ILE A 63 11.71 2.38 -3.48
N HIS A 64 11.12 2.31 -4.66
CA HIS A 64 11.01 3.43 -5.58
C HIS A 64 9.55 3.89 -5.68
N VAL A 65 9.34 5.19 -5.54
CA VAL A 65 8.09 5.90 -5.83
C VAL A 65 8.32 6.85 -7.01
N PRO A 66 7.32 7.11 -7.87
CA PRO A 66 7.48 8.06 -8.96
C PRO A 66 7.92 9.45 -8.49
N ALA A 67 8.63 10.17 -9.36
CA ALA A 67 9.17 11.50 -9.04
C ALA A 67 8.09 12.55 -8.69
N TRP A 68 6.86 12.36 -9.13
CA TRP A 68 5.72 13.24 -8.83
C TRP A 68 5.00 12.90 -7.51
N THR A 69 5.41 11.84 -6.80
CA THR A 69 4.83 11.48 -5.51
C THR A 69 5.15 12.55 -4.48
N SER A 70 4.11 13.13 -3.91
CA SER A 70 4.19 14.18 -2.89
C SER A 70 4.62 13.65 -1.53
N ASP A 71 5.12 14.54 -0.66
CA ASP A 71 5.50 14.16 0.71
C ASP A 71 4.29 13.66 1.52
N THR A 72 3.09 14.17 1.25
CA THR A 72 1.84 13.68 1.88
C THR A 72 1.55 12.25 1.45
N GLU A 73 1.73 11.91 0.19
CA GLU A 73 1.56 10.53 -0.29
C GLU A 73 2.62 9.59 0.29
N ILE A 74 3.88 10.05 0.41
CA ILE A 74 4.95 9.30 1.09
C ILE A 74 4.57 9.08 2.56
N GLN A 75 4.02 10.09 3.24
CA GLN A 75 3.51 9.94 4.60
C GLN A 75 2.45 8.84 4.68
N THR A 76 1.45 8.86 3.80
CA THR A 76 0.40 7.83 3.76
C THR A 76 0.97 6.43 3.51
N LEU A 77 2.00 6.31 2.67
CA LEU A 77 2.71 5.04 2.47
C LEU A 77 3.42 4.57 3.76
N ILE A 78 4.08 5.48 4.48
CA ILE A 78 4.73 5.17 5.77
C ILE A 78 3.69 4.79 6.83
N GLU A 79 2.57 5.50 6.90
CA GLU A 79 1.45 5.16 7.79
C GLU A 79 0.85 3.80 7.45
N ARG A 80 0.82 3.42 6.17
CA ARG A 80 0.40 2.09 5.76
C ARG A 80 1.36 1.01 6.22
N PHE A 81 2.68 1.24 6.12
CA PHE A 81 3.67 0.33 6.69
C PHE A 81 3.49 0.17 8.19
N ARG A 82 3.29 1.28 8.91
CA ARG A 82 2.99 1.29 10.34
C ARG A 82 1.76 0.46 10.68
N LYS A 83 0.65 0.67 9.95
CA LYS A 83 -0.58 -0.11 10.12
C LYS A 83 -0.34 -1.61 9.97
N VAL A 84 0.40 -2.01 8.93
CA VAL A 84 0.75 -3.43 8.72
C VAL A 84 1.63 -3.94 9.86
N GLY A 85 2.61 -3.16 10.31
CA GLY A 85 3.48 -3.48 11.44
C GLY A 85 2.74 -3.66 12.77
N HIS A 86 1.60 -2.98 12.97
CA HIS A 86 0.79 -3.08 14.19
C HIS A 86 -0.26 -4.19 14.11
N GLU A 87 -0.93 -4.34 12.97
CA GLU A 87 -2.10 -5.23 12.86
C GLU A 87 -1.72 -6.68 12.55
N THR A 88 -0.84 -6.90 11.58
CA THR A 88 -0.59 -8.26 11.04
C THR A 88 0.87 -8.67 11.11
N ARG A 89 1.78 -7.70 11.16
CA ARG A 89 3.22 -7.87 10.90
C ARG A 89 3.54 -8.68 9.64
N ASN A 90 2.62 -8.77 8.69
CA ASN A 90 2.82 -9.49 7.45
C ASN A 90 2.92 -8.52 6.29
N PHE A 91 4.14 -8.23 5.85
CA PHE A 91 4.40 -7.33 4.72
C PHE A 91 4.38 -8.03 3.35
N GLY A 92 4.07 -9.34 3.30
CA GLY A 92 3.96 -10.10 2.06
C GLY A 92 2.96 -9.50 1.04
N PRO A 93 1.75 -9.07 1.45
CA PRO A 93 0.82 -8.36 0.57
C PRO A 93 1.36 -7.03 0.01
N MET A 94 2.37 -6.45 0.66
CA MET A 94 3.11 -5.27 0.18
C MET A 94 4.30 -5.63 -0.70
N LYS A 95 4.39 -6.90 -1.14
CA LYS A 95 5.46 -7.46 -1.99
C LYS A 95 6.85 -7.43 -1.34
N ILE A 96 6.93 -7.24 -0.02
CA ILE A 96 8.20 -7.33 0.72
C ILE A 96 8.48 -8.79 1.07
N ARG A 97 9.66 -9.28 0.71
CA ARG A 97 10.06 -10.66 1.01
C ARG A 97 10.29 -10.83 2.52
N PRO A 98 10.07 -12.03 3.09
CA PRO A 98 10.37 -12.26 4.49
C PRO A 98 11.82 -11.91 4.83
N THR A 99 12.02 -11.18 5.93
CA THR A 99 13.38 -10.76 6.38
C THR A 99 14.20 -11.92 6.95
N THR A 100 13.52 -12.96 7.48
CA THR A 100 14.10 -14.25 7.86
C THR A 100 13.34 -15.37 7.12
N PRO A 101 13.71 -15.67 5.86
CA PRO A 101 12.99 -16.67 5.06
C PRO A 101 12.99 -18.05 5.71
N ASP A 102 14.09 -18.40 6.39
CA ASP A 102 14.31 -19.71 7.03
C ASP A 102 13.71 -19.83 8.44
N ASP A 103 13.30 -18.71 9.07
CA ASP A 103 12.63 -18.69 10.36
C ASP A 103 11.24 -18.05 10.26
N PRO A 104 10.17 -18.87 10.20
CA PRO A 104 8.80 -18.39 10.20
C PRO A 104 8.41 -17.53 11.40
N LYS A 105 9.03 -17.73 12.58
CA LYS A 105 8.73 -16.96 13.80
C LYS A 105 9.41 -15.60 13.82
N GLY A 106 10.49 -15.44 13.05
CA GLY A 106 11.29 -14.21 12.92
C GLY A 106 10.82 -13.25 11.82
N ARG A 107 9.85 -13.66 10.98
CA ARG A 107 9.47 -12.90 9.79
C ARG A 107 9.04 -11.49 10.15
N TYR A 108 9.64 -10.50 9.49
CA TYR A 108 9.29 -9.08 9.62
C TYR A 108 9.40 -8.50 11.04
N ARG A 109 10.18 -9.15 11.93
CA ARG A 109 10.46 -8.60 13.27
C ARG A 109 11.28 -7.33 13.21
N ASN A 110 12.32 -7.37 12.37
CA ASN A 110 13.21 -6.25 12.12
C ASN A 110 13.19 -5.94 10.63
N MET A 111 12.97 -4.67 10.28
CA MET A 111 12.91 -4.21 8.91
C MET A 111 13.17 -2.71 8.81
N THR A 112 13.86 -2.29 7.77
CA THR A 112 14.05 -0.90 7.41
C THR A 112 13.69 -0.72 5.94
N ILE A 113 12.76 0.19 5.65
CA ILE A 113 12.31 0.53 4.30
C ILE A 113 12.81 1.93 3.97
N TYR A 114 13.63 2.03 2.94
CA TYR A 114 14.18 3.26 2.38
C TYR A 114 13.38 3.65 1.13
N ILE A 115 12.89 4.88 1.08
CA ILE A 115 11.99 5.36 0.01
C ILE A 115 12.75 6.36 -0.88
N PHE A 116 12.78 6.09 -2.18
CA PHE A 116 13.48 6.90 -3.17
C PHE A 116 12.57 7.32 -4.32
N THR A 117 12.81 8.49 -4.89
CA THR A 117 12.17 8.93 -6.15
C THR A 117 12.97 8.55 -7.39
N HIS A 118 14.26 8.24 -7.22
CA HIS A 118 15.14 7.83 -8.31
C HIS A 118 15.48 6.36 -8.15
N GLU A 119 15.12 5.58 -9.17
CA GLU A 119 15.31 4.12 -9.19
C GLU A 119 16.76 3.68 -8.95
N ALA A 120 17.74 4.45 -9.43
CA ALA A 120 19.17 4.16 -9.25
C ALA A 120 19.58 3.97 -7.77
N TRP A 121 18.93 4.68 -6.84
CA TRP A 121 19.20 4.55 -5.40
C TRP A 121 18.52 3.32 -4.78
N ALA A 122 17.51 2.76 -5.45
CA ALA A 122 16.80 1.56 -5.01
C ALA A 122 17.39 0.27 -5.58
N GLU A 123 18.44 0.33 -6.41
CA GLU A 123 19.11 -0.82 -6.99
C GLU A 123 19.82 -1.69 -5.95
N ALA A 124 19.91 -2.99 -6.23
CA ALA A 124 20.52 -3.97 -5.32
C ALA A 124 22.01 -3.71 -5.06
N SER A 125 22.75 -3.25 -6.08
CA SER A 125 24.17 -2.91 -5.97
C SER A 125 24.42 -1.78 -4.96
N ILE A 126 23.61 -0.73 -5.04
CA ILE A 126 23.69 0.43 -4.14
C ILE A 126 23.23 0.06 -2.73
N LEU A 127 22.12 -0.68 -2.60
CA LEU A 127 21.64 -1.15 -1.30
C LEU A 127 22.70 -2.03 -0.61
N HIS A 128 23.34 -2.94 -1.34
CA HIS A 128 24.39 -3.79 -0.80
C HIS A 128 25.59 -2.98 -0.31
N GLN A 129 26.08 -2.04 -1.11
CA GLN A 129 27.19 -1.16 -0.70
C GLN A 129 26.83 -0.33 0.54
N TYR A 130 25.59 0.14 0.63
CA TYR A 130 25.09 0.85 1.81
C TYR A 130 25.04 -0.05 3.06
N VAL A 131 24.53 -1.28 2.95
CA VAL A 131 24.38 -2.24 4.05
C VAL A 131 25.73 -2.72 4.57
N VAL A 132 26.66 -3.06 3.67
CA VAL A 132 28.02 -3.49 4.06
C VAL A 132 28.84 -2.30 4.58
N GLY A 133 28.52 -1.08 4.14
CA GLY A 133 29.13 0.15 4.65
C GLY A 133 30.57 0.38 4.19
N VAL A 134 30.96 -0.19 3.04
CA VAL A 134 32.33 -0.12 2.52
C VAL A 134 32.67 1.28 1.99
N ASP A 135 31.71 1.95 1.37
CA ASP A 135 31.92 3.24 0.70
C ASP A 135 31.15 4.37 1.41
N ARG A 136 31.90 5.35 1.92
CA ARG A 136 31.35 6.51 2.61
C ARG A 136 30.57 7.43 1.68
N GLU A 137 31.02 7.60 0.44
CA GLU A 137 30.35 8.48 -0.52
C GLU A 137 28.99 7.91 -0.90
N VAL A 138 28.93 6.60 -1.15
CA VAL A 138 27.67 5.88 -1.42
C VAL A 138 26.74 5.98 -0.21
N ARG A 139 27.27 5.79 1.00
CA ARG A 139 26.46 5.89 2.22
C ARG A 139 25.86 7.28 2.43
N ASP A 140 26.68 8.31 2.28
CA ASP A 140 26.26 9.70 2.47
C ASP A 140 25.34 10.16 1.32
N GLY A 141 25.54 9.63 0.10
CA GLY A 141 24.65 9.82 -1.05
C GLY A 141 23.28 9.16 -0.85
N PHE A 142 23.26 7.89 -0.42
CA PHE A 142 22.05 7.13 -0.15
C PHE A 142 21.18 7.82 0.90
N ARG A 143 21.78 8.30 1.99
CA ARG A 143 21.07 9.03 3.04
C ARG A 143 20.51 10.37 2.57
N ARG A 144 21.22 11.07 1.67
CA ARG A 144 20.78 12.36 1.10
C ARG A 144 19.71 12.20 0.02
N ALA A 145 19.75 11.11 -0.73
CA ALA A 145 18.78 10.84 -1.80
C ALA A 145 17.43 10.32 -1.28
N MET A 146 17.39 9.85 -0.04
CA MET A 146 16.20 9.30 0.59
C MET A 146 15.11 10.36 0.75
N ARG A 147 13.88 9.99 0.39
CA ARG A 147 12.67 10.82 0.54
C ARG A 147 11.80 10.38 1.71
N GLY A 148 11.99 9.18 2.23
CA GLY A 148 11.33 8.70 3.43
C GLY A 148 11.96 7.44 4.00
N LEU A 149 11.67 7.19 5.26
CA LEU A 149 12.17 6.07 6.03
C LEU A 149 11.04 5.48 6.87
N TYR A 150 10.92 4.16 6.85
CA TYR A 150 10.18 3.42 7.85
C TYR A 150 11.11 2.38 8.48
N ARG A 151 11.21 2.38 9.81
CA ARG A 151 12.03 1.42 10.55
C ARG A 151 11.17 0.74 11.61
N LEU A 152 11.21 -0.58 11.61
CA LEU A 152 10.53 -1.44 12.56
C LEU A 152 11.56 -2.37 13.20
N THR A 153 11.63 -2.37 14.52
CA THR A 153 12.41 -3.34 15.28
C THR A 153 11.48 -4.11 16.22
N GLU A 154 12.04 -4.95 17.09
CA GLU A 154 11.29 -5.61 18.15
C GLU A 154 10.80 -4.64 19.23
N THR A 155 11.51 -3.51 19.42
CA THR A 155 11.30 -2.60 20.56
C THR A 155 10.98 -1.18 20.16
N GLU A 156 11.19 -0.80 18.90
CA GLU A 156 11.00 0.56 18.41
C GLU A 156 10.40 0.55 17.01
N GLU A 157 9.65 1.61 16.73
CA GLU A 157 9.14 1.92 15.41
C GLU A 157 9.38 3.39 15.10
N GLU A 158 9.81 3.70 13.89
CA GLU A 158 10.11 5.06 13.46
C GLU A 158 9.66 5.29 12.02
N GLY A 159 9.05 6.46 11.78
CA GLY A 159 8.69 6.94 10.46
C GLY A 159 9.23 8.35 10.24
N ARG A 160 9.84 8.59 9.09
CA ARG A 160 10.39 9.91 8.72
C ARG A 160 10.18 10.22 7.25
N ILE A 161 10.05 11.50 6.95
CA ILE A 161 10.12 12.06 5.60
C ILE A 161 11.46 12.79 5.45
N GLY A 162 12.01 12.75 4.23
CA GLY A 162 13.23 13.44 3.85
C GLY A 162 14.50 12.64 4.11
N PRO A 163 15.66 13.25 3.82
CA PRO A 163 16.96 12.62 3.95
C PRO A 163 17.32 12.35 5.41
N LEU A 164 18.21 11.39 5.64
CA LEU A 164 18.74 11.10 6.97
C LEU A 164 19.96 11.98 7.23
N VAL A 165 19.75 13.14 7.83
CA VAL A 165 20.84 14.07 8.18
C VAL A 165 21.52 13.62 9.48
N ASP A 166 22.85 13.77 9.55
CA ASP A 166 23.61 13.56 10.78
C ASP A 166 23.44 14.74 11.74
N GLY A 167 23.13 14.46 13.01
CA GLY A 167 23.00 15.45 14.07
C GLY A 167 21.66 15.41 14.79
N PRO A 168 21.52 16.15 15.90
CA PRO A 168 20.23 16.30 16.58
C PRO A 168 19.22 16.98 15.65
N ASP A 169 17.95 16.56 15.71
CA ASP A 169 16.87 17.18 14.96
C ASP A 169 16.73 18.65 15.40
N SER A 170 17.42 19.54 14.70
CA SER A 170 17.36 20.99 14.91
C SER A 170 16.28 21.61 14.02
N ALA A 171 15.80 22.81 14.38
CA ALA A 171 14.86 23.56 13.55
C ALA A 171 15.35 23.80 12.11
N ALA A 172 16.67 23.83 11.88
CA ALA A 172 17.27 23.97 10.55
C ALA A 172 17.17 22.69 9.71
N THR A 173 17.26 21.52 10.36
CA THR A 173 17.08 20.19 9.74
C THR A 173 15.60 19.82 9.56
N ALA A 174 14.72 20.39 10.38
CA ALA A 174 13.27 20.18 10.31
C ALA A 174 12.65 20.69 8.99
N ALA A 175 13.31 21.65 8.33
CA ALA A 175 12.90 22.15 7.01
C ALA A 175 13.07 21.12 5.89
N TYR A 176 13.96 20.13 6.06
CA TYR A 176 14.29 19.14 5.03
C TYR A 176 13.95 17.70 5.45
N SER A 177 13.91 17.41 6.76
CA SER A 177 13.54 16.10 7.28
C SER A 177 12.52 16.25 8.40
N ARG A 178 11.46 15.43 8.38
CA ARG A 178 10.37 15.48 9.36
C ARG A 178 10.15 14.11 9.94
N GLN A 179 10.33 13.95 11.25
CA GLN A 179 9.92 12.75 11.96
C GLN A 179 8.41 12.74 12.12
N LEU A 180 7.77 11.65 11.69
CA LEU A 180 6.33 11.45 11.77
C LEU A 180 5.94 10.80 13.10
N PHE A 181 6.71 9.81 13.52
CA PHE A 181 6.55 9.11 14.78
C PHE A 181 7.87 8.43 15.17
N LYS A 182 8.04 8.22 16.47
CA LYS A 182 9.08 7.37 17.05
C LYS A 182 8.57 6.81 18.36
N ASP A 183 8.11 5.57 18.31
CA ASP A 183 7.41 4.95 19.42
C ASP A 183 8.18 3.73 19.92
N ARG A 184 8.12 3.48 21.23
CA ARG A 184 8.57 2.21 21.80
C ARG A 184 7.45 1.19 21.65
N LEU A 185 7.78 0.07 21.03
CA LEU A 185 6.88 -1.07 20.90
C LEU A 185 6.96 -1.93 22.15
N THR A 186 5.81 -2.46 22.55
CA THR A 186 5.78 -3.55 23.52
C THR A 186 6.35 -4.80 22.85
N PRO A 187 7.35 -5.47 23.46
CA PRO A 187 7.90 -6.71 22.90
C PRO A 187 6.79 -7.72 22.65
N LEU A 188 6.81 -8.35 21.48
CA LEU A 188 5.89 -9.45 21.18
C LEU A 188 6.19 -10.63 22.12
N PRO A 189 5.16 -11.28 22.69
CA PRO A 189 5.32 -12.43 23.59
C PRO A 189 5.89 -13.68 22.88
#